data_AF-A0A9X1MLX2-F1
#
_entry.id   AF-A0A9X1MLX2-F1
#
_cell.length_a   1.000
_cell.length_b   1.000
_cell.length_c   1.000
_cell.angle_alpha   90.00
_cell.angle_beta   90.00
_cell.angle_gamma   90.00
#
_symmetry.space_group_name_H-M   'P 1'
#
loop_
_entity.id
_entity.type
_entity.pdbx_description
1 polymer ?
#
loop_
_entity_poly.entity_id
_entity_poly.type
_entity_poly.pdbx_seq_one_letter_code
_entity_poly.pdbx_strand_id
1 'polypeptide(L)'
;MSIEISSESLLSFAEAARRLPGRPNISTLHRWRLHGIRGVKLESALIGGRRYTSVEALERFSMRMTSVAEGKPIPLRSERQRQKAIDRAMGKVCPRDFKSDRP
;
A
#
# COMPACT_ATOMS: atom_id res chain seq x y z
N MET A 1 -3.49 -0.94 1.51
CA MET A 1 -2.91 -1.28 0.20
C MET A 1 -2.86 -2.79 0.12
N SER A 2 -3.45 -3.33 -0.93
CA SER A 2 -3.68 -4.78 -1.09
C SER A 2 -2.58 -5.38 -1.99
N ILE A 3 -2.22 -6.63 -1.71
CA ILE A 3 -1.31 -7.43 -2.54
C ILE A 3 -2.10 -8.13 -3.65
N GLU A 4 -1.47 -8.37 -4.80
CA GLU A 4 -2.09 -9.08 -5.92
C GLU A 4 -1.98 -10.60 -5.71
N ILE A 5 -3.09 -11.21 -5.27
CA ILE A 5 -3.15 -12.61 -4.81
C ILE A 5 -2.79 -13.61 -5.92
N SER A 6 -3.09 -13.29 -7.19
CA SER A 6 -2.89 -14.21 -8.32
C SER A 6 -1.48 -14.19 -8.92
N SER A 7 -0.68 -13.16 -8.64
CA SER A 7 0.64 -12.97 -9.25
C SER A 7 1.80 -12.99 -8.25
N GLU A 8 1.53 -12.68 -6.99
CA GLU A 8 2.56 -12.57 -5.94
C GLU A 8 2.70 -13.87 -5.13
N SER A 9 3.89 -14.12 -4.58
CA SER A 9 4.14 -15.28 -3.72
C SER A 9 3.63 -15.02 -2.30
N LEU A 10 2.42 -15.52 -2.01
CA LEU A 10 1.76 -15.31 -0.72
C LEU A 10 2.47 -16.06 0.42
N LEU A 11 2.62 -15.37 1.53
CA LEU A 11 3.17 -15.86 2.78
C LEU A 11 2.26 -15.48 3.94
N SER A 12 2.01 -16.42 4.83
CA SER A 12 1.47 -16.10 6.14
C SER A 12 2.44 -15.23 6.93
N PHE A 13 1.96 -14.52 7.94
CA PHE A 13 2.84 -13.73 8.81
C PHE A 13 3.85 -14.59 9.57
N ALA A 14 3.50 -15.85 9.89
CA ALA A 14 4.42 -16.78 10.51
C ALA A 14 5.57 -17.18 9.55
N GLU A 15 5.27 -17.38 8.27
CA GLU A 15 6.30 -17.68 7.25
C GLU A 15 7.16 -16.46 6.97
N ALA A 16 6.55 -15.28 6.84
CA ALA A 16 7.25 -14.02 6.67
C ALA A 16 8.23 -13.76 7.83
N ALA A 17 7.79 -13.98 9.07
CA ALA A 17 8.65 -13.85 10.25
C ALA A 17 9.88 -14.75 10.20
N ARG A 18 9.74 -15.99 9.72
CA ARG A 18 10.88 -16.93 9.61
C ARG A 18 11.84 -16.59 8.48
N ARG A 19 11.32 -16.01 7.39
CA ARG A 19 12.09 -15.68 6.18
C ARG A 19 12.86 -14.37 6.32
N LEU A 20 12.35 -13.43 7.12
CA LEU A 20 13.00 -12.15 7.33
C LEU A 20 14.27 -12.27 8.19
N PRO A 21 15.31 -11.47 7.88
CA PRO A 21 16.49 -11.39 8.73
C PRO A 21 16.12 -10.86 10.12
N GLY A 22 16.78 -11.38 11.16
CA GLY A 22 16.47 -11.05 12.55
C GLY A 22 15.18 -11.70 13.10
N ARG A 23 14.48 -12.51 12.30
CA ARG A 23 13.31 -13.32 12.68
C ARG A 23 12.31 -12.55 13.57
N PRO A 24 11.78 -11.42 13.08
CA PRO A 24 10.92 -10.57 13.89
C PRO A 24 9.68 -11.34 14.37
N ASN A 25 9.21 -11.03 15.58
CA ASN A 25 7.99 -11.63 16.11
C ASN A 25 6.79 -11.31 15.20
N ILE A 26 5.82 -12.21 15.12
CA ILE A 26 4.57 -12.05 14.35
C ILE A 26 3.84 -10.76 14.75
N SER A 27 3.87 -10.38 16.02
CA SER A 27 3.31 -9.12 16.53
C SER A 27 3.92 -7.88 15.85
N THR A 28 5.20 -7.94 15.49
CA THR A 28 5.89 -6.86 14.76
C THR A 28 5.33 -6.69 13.34
N LEU A 29 5.04 -7.79 12.64
CA LEU A 29 4.40 -7.76 11.32
C LEU A 29 2.97 -7.20 11.41
N HIS A 30 2.21 -7.58 12.45
CA HIS A 30 0.90 -6.97 12.71
C HIS A 30 1.01 -5.46 12.95
N ARG A 31 2.03 -5.01 13.71
CA ARG A 31 2.29 -3.59 13.93
C ARG A 31 2.65 -2.86 12.63
N TRP A 32 3.51 -3.44 11.78
CA TRP A 32 3.89 -2.86 10.49
C TRP A 32 2.69 -2.69 9.55
N ARG A 33 1.75 -3.63 9.57
CA ARG A 33 0.50 -3.57 8.82
C ARG A 33 -0.45 -2.50 9.36
N LEU A 34 -0.66 -2.47 10.69
CA LEU A 34 -1.67 -1.60 11.32
C LEU A 34 -1.21 -0.14 11.37
N HIS A 35 -0.05 0.07 11.99
CA HIS A 35 0.50 1.38 12.28
C HIS A 35 1.57 1.78 11.27
N GLY A 36 2.32 0.81 10.75
CA GLY A 36 3.53 1.08 9.97
C GLY A 36 4.70 1.47 10.86
N ILE A 37 5.83 1.74 10.23
CA ILE A 37 7.02 2.30 10.86
C ILE A 37 7.57 3.39 9.93
N ARG A 38 7.95 4.54 10.49
CA ARG A 38 8.49 5.68 9.72
C ARG A 38 7.60 6.07 8.53
N GLY A 39 6.28 6.03 8.72
CA GLY A 39 5.29 6.35 7.68
C GLY A 39 5.06 5.26 6.61
N VAL A 40 5.82 4.16 6.64
CA VAL A 40 5.70 3.03 5.70
C VAL A 40 4.87 1.92 6.34
N LYS A 41 3.81 1.47 5.64
CA LYS A 41 2.96 0.35 6.07
C LYS A 41 3.23 -0.90 5.23
N LEU A 42 3.14 -2.06 5.88
CA LEU A 42 3.24 -3.35 5.20
C LEU A 42 1.93 -3.67 4.46
N GLU A 43 2.06 -4.10 3.21
CA GLU A 43 0.93 -4.51 2.36
C GLU A 43 0.46 -5.92 2.78
N SER A 44 -0.85 -6.14 2.86
CA SER A 44 -1.41 -7.45 3.25
C SER A 44 -2.81 -7.68 2.69
N ALA A 45 -3.16 -8.95 2.46
CA ALA A 45 -4.51 -9.39 2.10
C ALA A 45 -5.16 -10.14 3.26
N LEU A 46 -6.49 -10.04 3.36
CA LEU A 46 -7.31 -10.91 4.21
C LEU A 46 -7.89 -12.01 3.32
N ILE A 47 -7.55 -13.27 3.60
CA ILE A 47 -8.02 -14.43 2.84
C ILE A 47 -8.51 -15.46 3.86
N GLY A 48 -9.79 -15.83 3.80
CA GLY A 48 -10.37 -16.82 4.72
C GLY A 48 -10.19 -16.49 6.21
N GLY A 49 -10.27 -15.20 6.59
CA GLY A 49 -10.09 -14.75 7.98
C GLY A 49 -8.62 -14.65 8.44
N ARG A 50 -7.66 -15.10 7.63
CA ARG A 50 -6.23 -15.02 7.92
C ARG A 50 -5.55 -13.92 7.11
N ARG A 51 -4.45 -13.39 7.64
CA ARG A 51 -3.67 -12.33 6.99
C ARG A 51 -2.45 -12.90 6.30
N TYR A 52 -2.30 -12.49 5.06
CA TYR A 52 -1.20 -12.87 4.20
C TYR A 52 -0.47 -11.61 3.74
N THR A 53 0.85 -11.71 3.67
CA THR A 53 1.72 -10.79 2.94
C THR A 53 2.23 -11.54 1.71
N SER A 54 3.05 -10.90 0.88
CA SER A 54 3.83 -11.57 -0.16
C SER A 54 5.31 -11.28 0.00
N VAL A 55 6.16 -12.02 -0.73
CA VAL A 55 7.61 -11.76 -0.80
C VAL A 55 7.86 -10.37 -1.39
N GLU A 56 7.13 -10.05 -2.46
CA GLU A 56 7.21 -8.80 -3.21
C GLU A 56 6.74 -7.61 -2.35
N ALA A 57 5.73 -7.82 -1.49
CA ALA A 57 5.31 -6.82 -0.52
C ALA A 57 6.39 -6.56 0.55
N LEU A 58 7.09 -7.60 1.00
CA LEU A 58 8.20 -7.46 1.95
C LEU A 58 9.39 -6.72 1.33
N GLU A 59 9.72 -6.99 0.07
CA GLU A 59 10.75 -6.26 -0.68
C GLU A 59 10.38 -4.80 -0.90
N ARG A 60 9.13 -4.52 -1.32
CA ARG A 60 8.63 -3.14 -1.42
C ARG A 60 8.69 -2.42 -0.08
N PHE A 61 8.33 -3.11 1.00
CA PHE A 61 8.38 -2.56 2.35
C PHE A 61 9.81 -2.23 2.78
N SER A 62 10.76 -3.15 2.60
CA SER A 62 12.16 -2.92 2.96
C SER A 62 12.78 -1.80 2.13
N MET A 63 12.53 -1.77 0.82
CA MET A 63 13.02 -0.70 -0.06
C MET A 63 12.52 0.68 0.35
N ARG A 64 11.22 0.80 0.67
CA ARG A 64 10.65 2.06 1.18
C ARG A 64 11.23 2.43 2.54
N MET A 65 11.39 1.47 3.44
CA MET A 65 12.00 1.68 4.76
C MET A 65 13.45 2.18 4.66
N THR A 66 14.25 1.57 3.78
CA THR A 66 15.62 1.99 3.50
C THR A 66 15.64 3.37 2.88
N SER A 67 14.78 3.66 1.90
CA SER A 67 14.70 5.01 1.30
C SER A 67 14.43 6.08 2.36
N VAL A 68 13.53 5.82 3.31
CA VAL A 68 13.27 6.75 4.44
C VAL A 68 14.47 6.86 5.37
N ALA A 69 15.14 5.75 5.67
CA ALA A 69 16.34 5.76 6.53
C ALA A 69 17.48 6.59 5.91
N GLU A 70 17.66 6.48 4.59
CA GLU A 70 18.67 7.21 3.81
C GLU A 70 18.27 8.67 3.49
N GLY A 71 17.10 9.13 3.93
CA GLY A 71 16.58 10.47 3.62
C GLY A 71 16.25 10.69 2.14
N LYS A 72 16.22 9.62 1.33
CA LYS A 72 15.87 9.69 -0.10
C LYS A 72 14.35 9.76 -0.25
N PRO A 73 13.83 10.66 -1.12
CA PRO A 73 12.41 10.74 -1.36
C PRO A 73 11.90 9.41 -1.92
N ILE A 74 10.96 8.78 -1.20
CA ILE A 74 10.35 7.53 -1.63
C ILE A 74 9.52 7.82 -2.90
N PRO A 75 9.68 7.09 -4.01
CA PRO A 75 8.75 7.19 -5.12
C PRO A 75 7.38 6.63 -4.70
N LEU A 76 6.50 7.52 -4.23
CA LEU A 76 5.13 7.24 -3.83
C LEU A 76 4.25 7.09 -5.07
N ARG A 77 4.22 5.88 -5.66
CA ARG A 77 3.52 5.55 -6.92
C ARG A 77 4.02 6.38 -8.11
N SER A 78 4.11 5.76 -9.28
CA SER A 78 4.52 6.44 -10.52
C SER A 78 3.70 7.73 -10.73
N GLU A 79 4.35 8.79 -11.22
CA GLU A 79 3.74 10.04 -11.72
C GLU A 79 2.41 9.77 -12.47
N ARG A 80 2.39 8.71 -13.28
CA ARG A 80 1.25 8.24 -14.08
C ARG A 80 0.04 7.81 -13.24
N GLN A 81 0.28 7.18 -12.09
CA GLN A 81 -0.78 6.76 -11.16
C GLN A 81 -1.30 7.93 -10.31
N ARG A 82 -0.47 8.93 -10.00
CA ARG A 82 -0.91 10.20 -9.42
C ARG A 82 -1.77 10.99 -10.41
N GLN A 83 -1.29 11.14 -11.65
CA GLN A 83 -2.00 11.84 -12.71
C GLN A 83 -3.37 11.21 -12.95
N LYS A 84 -3.46 9.87 -13.05
CA LYS A 84 -4.75 9.17 -13.25
C LYS A 84 -5.71 9.31 -12.06
N ALA A 85 -5.21 9.53 -10.84
CA ALA A 85 -6.04 9.79 -9.67
C ALA A 85 -6.55 11.24 -9.63
N ILE A 86 -5.72 12.21 -10.05
CA ILE A 86 -6.12 13.62 -10.24
C ILE A 86 -7.14 13.72 -11.37
N ASP A 87 -6.88 13.09 -12.51
CA ASP A 87 -7.76 13.08 -13.68
C ASP A 87 -9.13 12.46 -13.36
N ARG A 88 -9.14 11.40 -12.54
CA ARG A 88 -10.37 10.76 -12.06
C ARG A 88 -11.13 11.61 -11.02
N ALA A 89 -10.44 12.50 -10.31
CA ALA A 89 -11.07 13.47 -9.41
C ALA A 89 -11.59 14.70 -10.17
N MET A 90 -10.88 15.13 -11.22
CA MET A 90 -11.28 16.24 -12.10
C MET A 90 -12.45 15.86 -13.03
N GLY A 91 -12.55 14.60 -13.44
CA GLY A 91 -13.64 14.09 -14.29
C GLY A 91 -15.02 13.99 -13.63
N LYS A 92 -15.22 14.50 -12.41
CA LYS A 92 -16.52 14.52 -11.70
C LYS A 92 -17.07 15.91 -11.39
N VAL A 93 -16.61 16.95 -12.08
CA VAL A 93 -17.37 18.19 -12.16
C VAL A 93 -18.40 18.03 -13.28
N CYS A 94 -19.53 17.37 -12.98
CA CYS A 94 -20.73 17.59 -13.78
C CYS A 94 -21.03 19.10 -13.71
N PRO A 95 -21.07 19.81 -14.85
CA PRO A 95 -21.59 21.17 -14.86
C PRO A 95 -23.03 21.10 -14.34
N ARG A 96 -23.34 21.74 -13.22
CA ARG A 96 -24.73 21.99 -12.86
C ARG A 96 -25.24 23.01 -13.88
N ASP A 97 -26.08 22.55 -14.79
CA ASP A 97 -26.91 23.38 -15.64
C ASP A 97 -27.58 24.48 -14.80
N PHE A 98 -27.16 25.72 -15.01
CA PHE A 98 -27.84 26.89 -14.47
C PHE A 98 -29.00 27.22 -15.41
N LYS A 99 -30.14 26.53 -15.22
CA LYS A 99 -31.41 26.83 -15.91
C LYS A 99 -32.47 27.19 -14.88
N SER A 100 -32.73 28.50 -14.76
CA SER A 100 -33.94 29.18 -14.23
C SER A 100 -33.47 30.59 -13.78
N ASP A 101 -33.91 31.73 -14.30
CA ASP A 101 -35.26 32.13 -14.66
C ASP A 101 -35.27 33.32 -15.64
N ARG A 102 -36.18 33.27 -16.60
CA ARG A 102 -36.92 34.41 -17.18
C ARG A 102 -38.37 33.91 -17.36
N PRO A 103 -39.42 34.75 -17.31
CA PRO A 103 -39.44 36.21 -17.44
C PRO A 103 -39.56 36.97 -16.12
#